data_AF-A0A0R0K6T9-F1
#
_entry.id   AF-A0A0R0K6T9-F1
#
_cell.length_a   1.000
_cell.length_b   1.000
_cell.length_c   1.000
_cell.angle_alpha   90.00
_cell.angle_beta   90.00
_cell.angle_gamma   90.00
#
_symmetry.space_group_name_H-M   'P 1'
#
loop_
_entity.id
_entity.type
_entity.pdbx_description
1 polymer ?
#
loop_
_entity_poly.entity_id
_entity_poly.type
_entity_poly.pdbx_seq_one_letter_code
_entity_poly.pdbx_strand_id
1 'polypeptide(L)'
;MKLSSLDLSIPKLDATVDASQLQLWVQANKRFIIANYYCWTINEEKDIEVQINEYHKLLEDLKTKNIYLPDEFVSELLIEKLLDSWTDYKQ
;
A
#
# COMPACT_ATOMS: atom_id res chain seq x y z
N MET A 1 -13.11 -7.02 4.41
CA MET A 1 -13.03 -5.93 5.41
C MET A 1 -12.85 -4.62 4.64
N LYS A 2 -13.90 -3.79 4.51
CA LYS A 2 -13.77 -2.46 3.85
C LYS A 2 -13.09 -1.49 4.82
N LEU A 3 -11.80 -1.23 4.64
CA LEU A 3 -11.03 -0.22 5.37
C LEU A 3 -11.21 1.20 4.77
N SER A 4 -12.34 1.48 4.10
CA SER A 4 -12.49 2.62 3.21
C SER A 4 -12.92 3.93 3.89
N SER A 5 -12.59 4.17 5.17
CA SER A 5 -12.93 5.46 5.79
C SER A 5 -12.09 5.87 7.02
N LEU A 6 -10.85 5.40 7.18
CA LEU A 6 -9.97 6.04 8.16
C LEU A 6 -9.36 7.29 7.51
N ASP A 7 -9.98 8.44 7.74
CA ASP A 7 -9.39 9.74 7.43
C ASP A 7 -8.14 9.93 8.31
N LEU A 8 -7.00 9.44 7.80
CA LEU A 8 -5.67 9.55 8.39
C LEU A 8 -5.06 10.93 8.13
N SER A 9 -5.88 11.99 8.17
CA SER A 9 -5.39 13.36 8.24
C SER A 9 -4.30 13.45 9.31
N ILE A 10 -3.13 13.99 8.93
CA ILE A 10 -2.02 14.23 9.85
C ILE A 10 -2.60 14.97 11.07
N PRO A 11 -2.43 14.47 12.31
CA PRO A 11 -2.93 15.17 13.47
C PRO A 11 -2.35 16.59 13.42
N LYS A 12 -3.23 17.59 13.44
CA LYS A 12 -2.78 18.98 13.57
C LYS A 12 -1.94 19.03 14.82
N LEU A 13 -0.67 19.44 14.66
CA LEU A 13 0.27 19.56 15.75
C LEU A 13 -0.18 20.74 16.62
N ASP A 14 -1.16 20.52 17.48
CA ASP A 14 -1.46 21.41 18.59
C ASP A 14 -0.62 20.98 19.80
N ALA A 15 -0.45 21.89 20.77
CA ALA A 15 0.46 21.71 21.89
C ALA A 15 0.10 20.56 22.85
N THR A 16 -0.92 19.75 22.53
CA THR A 16 -1.42 18.67 23.40
C THR A 16 -1.07 17.26 22.91
N VAL A 17 -0.53 17.10 21.70
CA VAL A 17 -0.14 15.77 21.20
C VAL A 17 1.15 15.32 21.90
N ASP A 18 1.01 14.38 22.84
CA ASP A 18 2.14 13.78 23.52
C ASP A 18 2.93 12.78 22.64
N ALA A 19 4.15 12.43 23.08
CA ALA A 19 5.03 11.52 22.35
C ALA A 19 4.42 10.12 22.13
N SER A 20 3.57 9.64 23.04
CA SER A 20 2.90 8.34 22.93
C SER A 20 1.87 8.36 21.81
N GLN A 21 1.07 9.44 21.71
CA GLN A 21 0.13 9.65 20.60
C GLN A 21 0.85 9.73 19.26
N LEU A 22 1.98 10.45 19.18
CA LEU A 22 2.80 10.50 17.96
C LEU A 22 3.31 9.10 17.57
N GLN A 23 3.81 8.33 18.53
CA GLN A 23 4.27 6.96 18.28
C GLN A 23 3.14 6.06 17.78
N LEU A 24 1.96 6.12 18.41
CA LEU A 24 0.79 5.37 17.96
C LEU A 24 0.40 5.73 16.53
N TRP A 25 0.39 7.02 16.18
CA TRP A 25 0.10 7.48 14.83
C TRP A 25 1.14 6.97 13.82
N VAL A 26 2.44 7.05 14.14
CA VAL A 26 3.51 6.52 13.28
C VAL A 26 3.31 5.02 13.04
N GLN A 27 2.98 4.26 14.08
CA GLN A 27 2.76 2.81 13.97
C GLN A 27 1.49 2.47 13.19
N ALA A 28 0.38 3.18 13.43
CA ALA A 28 -0.87 3.00 12.68
C ALA A 28 -0.66 3.29 11.19
N ASN A 29 0.04 4.38 10.87
CA ASN A 29 0.34 4.77 9.49
C ASN A 29 1.24 3.74 8.79
N LYS A 30 2.26 3.21 9.49
CA LYS A 30 3.08 2.10 8.97
C LYS A 30 2.25 0.87 8.62
N ARG A 31 1.37 0.44 9.54
CA ARG A 31 0.48 -0.72 9.30
C ARG A 31 -0.45 -0.49 8.12
N PHE A 32 -0.99 0.71 7.99
CA PHE A 32 -1.87 1.06 6.89
C PHE A 32 -1.17 0.99 5.53
N ILE A 33 0.05 1.54 5.43
CA ILE A 33 0.83 1.49 4.17
C ILE A 33 1.20 0.04 3.80
N ILE A 34 1.62 -0.77 4.77
CA ILE A 34 1.89 -2.21 4.53
C ILE A 34 0.62 -2.93 4.04
N ALA A 35 -0.52 -2.67 4.68
CA ALA A 35 -1.79 -3.27 4.28
C ALA A 35 -2.22 -2.83 2.87
N ASN A 36 -2.04 -1.55 2.52
CA ASN A 36 -2.36 -1.04 1.19
C ASN A 36 -1.50 -1.71 0.11
N TYR A 37 -0.20 -1.87 0.35
CA TYR A 37 0.69 -2.57 -0.57
C TYR A 37 0.26 -4.03 -0.76
N TYR A 38 0.04 -4.76 0.34
CA TYR A 38 -0.30 -6.19 0.29
C TYR A 38 -1.67 -6.46 -0.35
N CYS A 39 -2.68 -5.66 0.01
CA CYS A 39 -4.06 -5.80 -0.44
C CYS A 39 -4.33 -5.19 -1.82
N TRP A 40 -3.37 -4.50 -2.44
CA TRP A 40 -3.53 -4.00 -3.80
C TRP A 40 -3.75 -5.18 -4.77
N THR A 41 -4.69 -5.04 -5.69
CA THR A 41 -5.04 -6.06 -6.69
C THR A 41 -5.10 -5.41 -8.06
N ILE A 42 -4.92 -6.23 -9.09
CA ILE A 42 -5.08 -5.80 -10.47
C ILE A 42 -6.56 -5.52 -10.75
N ASN A 43 -6.81 -4.50 -11.56
CA ASN A 43 -8.11 -4.16 -12.10
C ASN A 43 -8.07 -4.32 -13.62
N GLU A 44 -8.73 -5.35 -14.15
CA GLU A 44 -8.73 -5.68 -15.58
C GLU A 44 -9.32 -4.58 -16.48
N GLU A 45 -10.16 -3.70 -15.92
CA GLU A 45 -10.74 -2.57 -16.66
C GLU A 45 -9.75 -1.41 -16.87
N LYS A 46 -8.58 -1.48 -16.24
CA LYS A 46 -7.60 -0.41 -16.21
C LYS A 46 -6.37 -0.74 -17.05
N ASP A 47 -5.88 0.25 -17.78
CA ASP A 47 -4.65 0.11 -18.56
C ASP A 47 -3.47 -0.35 -17.70
N ILE A 48 -2.73 -1.33 -18.20
CA ILE A 48 -1.63 -1.98 -17.47
C ILE A 48 -0.53 -0.98 -17.09
N GLU A 49 -0.24 0.01 -17.93
CA GLU A 49 0.77 1.05 -17.63
C GLU A 49 0.35 1.87 -16.40
N VAL A 50 -0.94 2.21 -16.31
CA VAL A 50 -1.48 2.93 -15.16
C VAL A 50 -1.41 2.08 -13.89
N GLN A 51 -1.69 0.78 -14.00
CA GLN A 51 -1.60 -0.14 -12.87
C GLN A 51 -0.17 -0.31 -12.36
N ILE A 52 0.82 -0.45 -13.26
CA ILE A 52 2.24 -0.50 -12.91
C ILE A 52 2.68 0.80 -12.23
N ASN A 53 2.23 1.95 -12.71
CA ASN A 53 2.51 3.24 -12.07
C ASN A 53 1.91 3.35 -10.66
N GLU A 54 0.73 2.79 -10.42
CA GLU A 54 0.14 2.72 -9.07
C GLU A 54 0.92 1.79 -8.14
N TYR A 55 1.34 0.63 -8.66
CA TYR A 55 2.19 -0.29 -7.93
C TYR A 55 3.51 0.39 -7.50
N HIS A 56 4.15 1.14 -8.40
CA HIS A 56 5.34 1.94 -8.05
C HIS A 56 5.06 2.99 -6.96
N LYS A 57 3.90 3.66 -6.95
CA LYS A 57 3.53 4.60 -5.88
C LYS A 57 3.42 3.91 -4.52
N LEU A 58 2.87 2.69 -4.46
CA LEU A 58 2.79 1.91 -3.22
C LEU A 58 4.19 1.57 -2.67
N LEU A 59 5.15 1.26 -3.56
CA LEU A 59 6.55 1.04 -3.17
C LEU A 59 7.20 2.33 -2.64
N GLU A 60 6.93 3.49 -3.24
CA GLU A 60 7.40 4.77 -2.72
C GLU A 60 6.82 5.08 -1.34
N ASP A 61 5.52 4.81 -1.12
CA ASP A 61 4.88 4.97 0.20
C ASP A 61 5.58 4.11 1.28
N LEU A 62 5.96 2.87 0.96
CA LEU A 62 6.74 2.01 1.86
C LEU A 62 8.11 2.63 2.19
N LYS A 63 8.82 3.16 1.20
CA LYS A 63 10.11 3.84 1.40
C LYS A 63 9.98 5.05 2.32
N THR A 64 8.88 5.82 2.24
CA THR A 64 8.64 6.95 3.16
C THR A 64 8.57 6.53 4.64
N LYS A 65 8.33 5.24 4.91
CA LYS A 65 8.28 4.66 6.26
C LYS A 65 9.51 3.87 6.64
N ASN A 66 10.58 3.95 5.83
CA ASN A 66 11.79 3.14 5.94
C ASN A 66 11.50 1.63 5.89
N ILE A 67 10.53 1.24 5.06
CA ILE A 67 10.23 -0.17 4.79
C ILE A 67 10.82 -0.48 3.41
N TYR A 68 11.79 -1.40 3.39
CA TYR A 68 12.45 -1.85 2.18
C TYR A 68 12.16 -3.34 1.99
N LEU A 69 11.76 -3.71 0.79
CA LEU A 69 11.48 -5.10 0.41
C LEU A 69 12.56 -5.55 -0.57
N PRO A 70 12.96 -6.84 -0.56
CA PRO A 70 13.84 -7.38 -1.59
C PRO A 70 13.21 -7.24 -2.99
N ASP A 71 14.02 -6.92 -4.00
CA ASP A 71 13.54 -6.76 -5.39
C ASP A 71 12.87 -8.03 -5.93
N GLU A 72 13.37 -9.21 -5.52
CA GLU A 72 12.77 -10.51 -5.83
C GLU A 72 11.33 -10.60 -5.30
N PHE A 73 11.12 -10.25 -4.03
CA PHE A 73 9.79 -10.26 -3.40
C PHE A 73 8.82 -9.28 -4.09
N VAL A 74 9.30 -8.08 -4.44
CA VAL A 74 8.50 -7.09 -5.17
C VAL A 74 8.08 -7.62 -6.54
N SER A 75 9.01 -8.24 -7.26
CA SER A 75 8.78 -8.76 -8.61
C SER A 75 7.86 -9.98 -8.58
N GLU A 76 8.09 -10.93 -7.68
CA GLU A 76 7.29 -12.16 -7.53
C GLU A 76 5.84 -11.84 -7.17
N LEU A 77 5.59 -10.93 -6.22
CA LEU A 77 4.24 -10.55 -5.83
C LEU A 77 3.47 -9.88 -6.98
N LEU A 78 4.17 -9.06 -7.79
CA LEU A 78 3.56 -8.43 -8.96
C LEU A 78 3.19 -9.48 -10.02
N ILE A 79 4.08 -10.45 -10.27
CA ILE A 79 3.84 -11.56 -11.20
C ILE A 79 2.67 -12.44 -10.73
N GLU A 80 2.61 -12.78 -9.44
CA GLU A 80 1.52 -13.56 -8.86
C GLU A 80 0.16 -12.89 -9.10
N LYS A 81 0.06 -11.59 -8.76
CA LYS A 81 -1.17 -10.79 -8.98
C LYS A 81 -1.53 -10.68 -10.47
N LEU A 82 -0.54 -10.58 -11.35
CA LEU A 82 -0.73 -10.61 -12.81
C LEU A 82 -1.24 -11.95 -13.27
N LEU A 83 -0.67 -13.07 -12.84
CA LEU A 83 -1.10 -14.38 -13.30
C LEU A 83 -2.53 -14.71 -12.86
N ASP A 84 -2.90 -14.34 -11.63
CA ASP A 84 -4.25 -14.56 -11.12
C ASP A 84 -5.30 -13.87 -12.01
N SER A 85 -5.08 -12.60 -12.41
CA SER A 85 -6.02 -11.90 -13.32
C SER A 85 -6.04 -12.48 -14.74
N TRP A 86 -5.04 -13.26 -15.14
CA TRP A 86 -5.02 -13.91 -16.46
C TRP A 86 -5.65 -15.31 -16.44
N THR A 87 -5.78 -15.93 -15.27
CA THR A 87 -6.49 -17.23 -15.17
C THR A 87 -7.98 -17.10 -15.48
N ASP A 88 -8.58 -15.95 -15.20
CA ASP A 88 -9.97 -15.65 -15.57
C ASP A 88 -10.13 -15.38 -17.09
N TYR A 89 -9.10 -14.81 -17.74
CA TYR A 89 -9.11 -14.57 -19.20
C TYR A 89 -9.09 -15.86 -20.04
N LYS A 90 -8.60 -16.99 -19.50
CA LYS A 90 -8.47 -18.25 -20.24
C LYS A 90 -9.69 -19.18 -20.16
N GLN A 91 -10.77 -18.78 -19.48
CA GLN A 91 -12.03 -19.53 -19.46
C GLN A 91 -12.91 -19.21 -20.66
#